data_AF-A0A0E0BMD8-F1
#
_entry.id   AF-A0A0E0BMD8-F1
#
_cell.length_a   1.000
_cell.length_b   1.000
_cell.length_c   1.000
_cell.angle_alpha   90.00
_cell.angle_beta   90.00
_cell.angle_gamma   90.00
#
_symmetry.space_group_name_H-M   'P 1'
#
loop_
_entity.id
_entity.type
_entity.pdbx_description
1 polymer ?
#
loop_
_entity_poly.entity_id
_entity_poly.type
_entity_poly.pdbx_seq_one_letter_code
_entity_poly.pdbx_strand_id
1 'polypeptide(L)'
;MAFRRRSCIPAALAVFFLLLAGQSTAGEDQTAVIWGRHGDEGTLREACDTGHYNTVIIAFLSVFGHGRYSLDLSGHDIRRVGNDIKHCQRKGIVVLLSIGGQGGDYSLPSSRSAADVADNLWNAFLAGRRKGVVRPFGNAVVDGIDFFIDRGSGDHYDELARKLYSYGNNKGKGVMLTATPRCRFPDRRVEKALATGVFARIHVRMFGGDVNCTAAPRESWEKWAAAYPASQVYLGLVASSEQDPGYLSPKPLYYTLVMYIRDRLNYGGKMIWDSLLLVVVSCLAAPATADWYGPLAVYWGRHKDYEGSLREACDTGRYNTVIITFYNVFGYVKGRYGLDISGHPVAAVGADIKHCQSKGVQVLLSIGGQGGEYSLPSSQSAADVADNLWNAYLGGRRAGVPRPFGDAAVDGIDFFIDQGGADHYDELARQLHGRGVVLTATTRCAYPDSRLQKALATGLLGRIHVRMFGDNQCTMSPLDAWEKWAAAYPRSKVWLALVASWEQDEGGYMFQKDLYYGVLQFILNKPSYGGIAIWDRNAQKEWHYRCQKC
;
A
#
# COMPACT_ATOMS: atom_id res chain seq x y z
N MET A 1 -11.88 71.54 -36.33
CA MET A 1 -13.06 71.80 -35.47
C MET A 1 -13.61 70.48 -34.99
N ALA A 2 -14.11 70.47 -33.75
CA ALA A 2 -14.44 69.34 -32.91
C ALA A 2 -15.14 68.14 -33.58
N PHE A 3 -14.73 66.92 -33.21
CA PHE A 3 -15.68 65.81 -33.10
C PHE A 3 -15.68 65.23 -31.68
N ARG A 4 -16.90 65.09 -31.18
CA ARG A 4 -17.31 64.93 -29.79
C ARG A 4 -17.06 63.53 -29.24
N ARG A 5 -16.89 63.54 -27.92
CA ARG A 5 -16.79 62.45 -26.96
C ARG A 5 -18.05 61.55 -26.85
N ARG A 6 -17.78 60.24 -26.76
CA ARG A 6 -18.10 59.26 -25.68
C ARG A 6 -19.57 58.89 -25.44
N SER A 7 -19.86 57.57 -25.45
CA SER A 7 -20.07 56.80 -24.21
C SER A 7 -20.15 55.28 -24.46
N CYS A 8 -19.72 54.50 -23.44
CA CYS A 8 -19.69 53.03 -23.30
C CYS A 8 -21.08 52.39 -23.48
N ILE A 9 -21.30 51.07 -23.69
CA ILE A 9 -20.84 49.82 -23.04
C ILE A 9 -21.16 48.63 -24.02
N PRO A 10 -21.00 47.33 -23.68
CA PRO A 10 -19.90 46.42 -23.99
C PRO A 10 -20.18 45.40 -25.12
N ALA A 11 -19.11 44.78 -25.63
CA ALA A 11 -19.16 43.64 -26.54
C ALA A 11 -19.83 42.43 -25.87
N ALA A 12 -20.94 41.97 -26.44
CA ALA A 12 -21.55 40.68 -26.15
C ALA A 12 -21.79 39.93 -27.45
N LEU A 13 -21.64 38.60 -27.38
CA LEU A 13 -21.98 37.58 -28.37
C LEU A 13 -20.97 37.30 -29.49
N ALA A 14 -20.02 36.41 -29.18
CA ALA A 14 -19.83 35.15 -29.92
C ALA A 14 -18.69 34.33 -29.28
N VAL A 15 -18.95 33.68 -28.13
CA VAL A 15 -18.14 32.54 -27.70
C VAL A 15 -18.96 31.30 -27.97
N PHE A 16 -18.54 30.60 -29.03
CA PHE A 16 -19.02 29.31 -29.45
C PHE A 16 -18.92 28.33 -28.28
N PHE A 17 -20.01 27.61 -28.02
CA PHE A 17 -20.13 26.59 -26.96
C PHE A 17 -19.04 25.52 -27.10
N LEU A 18 -18.02 25.59 -26.25
CA LEU A 18 -17.15 24.48 -25.85
C LEU A 18 -17.17 24.40 -24.32
N LEU A 19 -18.36 24.14 -23.76
CA LEU A 19 -18.46 23.59 -22.42
C LEU A 19 -18.28 22.09 -22.55
N LEU A 20 -17.03 21.67 -22.38
CA LEU A 20 -16.65 20.31 -22.06
C LEU A 20 -17.57 19.81 -20.94
N ALA A 21 -18.55 18.99 -21.31
CA ALA A 21 -19.02 17.95 -20.40
C ALA A 21 -17.77 17.24 -19.91
N GLY A 22 -17.55 17.20 -18.60
CA GLY A 22 -16.43 16.51 -17.99
C GLY A 22 -16.43 15.06 -18.43
N GLN A 23 -15.71 14.78 -19.52
CA GLN A 23 -15.26 13.45 -19.86
C GLN A 23 -14.27 13.11 -18.76
N SER A 24 -14.73 12.31 -17.80
CA SER A 24 -13.84 11.55 -16.93
C SER A 24 -12.82 10.89 -17.84
N THR A 25 -11.57 11.30 -17.72
CA THR A 25 -10.44 10.72 -18.44
C THR A 25 -10.47 9.21 -18.21
N ALA A 26 -10.71 8.45 -19.28
CA ALA A 26 -10.30 7.06 -19.32
C ALA A 26 -8.78 7.06 -19.09
N GLY A 27 -8.33 6.68 -17.88
CA GLY A 27 -6.92 6.78 -17.51
C GLY A 27 -6.56 6.60 -16.03
N GLU A 28 -7.49 6.74 -15.08
CA GLU A 28 -7.24 6.39 -13.66
C GLU A 28 -8.11 5.19 -13.25
N ASP A 29 -7.47 4.08 -12.89
CA ASP A 29 -8.09 2.82 -12.44
C ASP A 29 -8.95 3.12 -11.19
N GLN A 30 -10.28 3.20 -11.35
CA GLN A 30 -11.13 3.66 -10.25
C GLN A 30 -11.30 2.57 -9.19
N THR A 31 -11.06 2.88 -7.92
CA THR A 31 -11.20 1.90 -6.83
C THR A 31 -12.30 2.30 -5.86
N ALA A 32 -13.27 1.39 -5.71
CA ALA A 32 -14.33 1.44 -4.71
C ALA A 32 -14.03 0.49 -3.55
N VAL A 33 -14.51 0.81 -2.35
CA VAL A 33 -14.43 -0.09 -1.18
C VAL A 33 -15.78 -0.16 -0.46
N ILE A 34 -16.13 -1.34 0.04
CA ILE A 34 -17.24 -1.50 0.98
C ILE A 34 -16.71 -1.36 2.41
N TRP A 35 -17.30 -0.45 3.18
CA TRP A 35 -16.93 -0.14 4.57
C TRP A 35 -18.14 -0.31 5.50
N GLY A 36 -17.93 -0.72 6.74
CA GLY A 36 -18.97 -0.88 7.75
C GLY A 36 -19.37 -2.34 7.99
N ARG A 37 -18.45 -3.29 7.73
CA ARG A 37 -18.70 -4.73 7.88
C ARG A 37 -17.99 -5.34 9.07
N HIS A 38 -16.95 -4.72 9.62
CA HIS A 38 -16.20 -5.25 10.75
C HIS A 38 -15.83 -4.12 11.73
N GLY A 39 -15.97 -4.39 13.03
CA GLY A 39 -15.70 -3.39 14.06
C GLY A 39 -14.22 -2.95 14.16
N ASP A 40 -13.31 -3.70 13.55
CA ASP A 40 -11.86 -3.50 13.53
C ASP A 40 -11.31 -2.98 12.19
N GLU A 41 -12.16 -2.66 11.20
CA GLU A 41 -11.74 -2.16 9.88
C GLU A 41 -11.31 -0.66 9.87
N GLY A 42 -11.28 -0.02 11.04
CA GLY A 42 -11.02 1.41 11.22
C GLY A 42 -12.22 2.29 10.90
N THR A 43 -12.05 3.61 11.07
CA THR A 43 -13.09 4.61 10.82
C THR A 43 -13.26 4.91 9.33
N LEU A 44 -14.46 5.37 8.93
CA LEU A 44 -14.72 5.82 7.56
C LEU A 44 -13.76 6.95 7.14
N ARG A 45 -13.39 7.82 8.06
CA ARG A 45 -12.38 8.88 7.82
C ARG A 45 -11.03 8.28 7.45
N GLU A 46 -10.54 7.31 8.23
CA GLU A 46 -9.26 6.65 7.97
C GLU A 46 -9.26 6.00 6.58
N ALA A 47 -10.34 5.29 6.23
CA ALA A 47 -10.50 4.72 4.89
C ALA A 47 -10.39 5.78 3.78
N CYS A 48 -11.02 6.94 3.95
CA CYS A 48 -10.94 8.06 3.01
C CYS A 48 -9.59 8.80 3.04
N ASP A 49 -8.85 8.72 4.14
CA ASP A 49 -7.55 9.33 4.30
C ASP A 49 -6.40 8.52 3.69
N THR A 50 -6.63 7.25 3.38
CA THR A 50 -5.68 6.40 2.65
C THR A 50 -5.30 6.96 1.27
N GLY A 51 -6.23 7.66 0.60
CA GLY A 51 -6.07 8.08 -0.79
C GLY A 51 -6.18 6.93 -1.82
N HIS A 52 -6.55 5.72 -1.39
CA HIS A 52 -6.69 4.55 -2.28
C HIS A 52 -8.06 4.43 -2.95
N TYR A 53 -9.08 5.10 -2.41
CA TYR A 53 -10.47 4.94 -2.84
C TYR A 53 -11.03 6.26 -3.35
N ASN A 54 -11.66 6.22 -4.52
CA ASN A 54 -12.47 7.33 -5.01
C ASN A 54 -13.96 7.11 -4.75
N THR A 55 -14.34 5.91 -4.31
CA THR A 55 -15.71 5.58 -3.94
C THR A 55 -15.70 4.76 -2.66
N VAL A 56 -16.53 5.13 -1.69
CA VAL A 56 -16.79 4.33 -0.49
C VAL A 56 -18.27 3.98 -0.43
N ILE A 57 -18.56 2.70 -0.19
CA ILE A 57 -19.91 2.15 -0.11
C ILE A 57 -20.16 1.71 1.33
N ILE A 58 -20.99 2.45 2.04
CA ILE A 58 -21.32 2.18 3.44
C ILE A 58 -22.33 1.02 3.49
N ALA A 59 -21.96 -0.06 4.16
CA ALA A 59 -22.78 -1.25 4.37
C ALA A 59 -23.35 -1.25 5.79
N PHE A 60 -24.61 -1.64 6.06
CA PHE A 60 -25.76 -1.75 5.15
C PHE A 60 -27.00 -1.14 5.80
N LEU A 61 -27.98 -0.73 4.98
CA LEU A 61 -29.38 -0.71 5.40
C LEU A 61 -29.96 -2.11 5.23
N SER A 62 -29.92 -2.90 6.31
CA SER A 62 -30.19 -4.35 6.29
C SER A 62 -31.63 -4.75 6.65
N VAL A 63 -32.47 -3.79 7.03
CA VAL A 63 -33.92 -4.02 7.24
C VAL A 63 -34.70 -2.95 6.47
N PHE A 64 -35.60 -3.34 5.56
CA PHE A 64 -36.49 -2.41 4.82
C PHE A 64 -37.72 -3.11 4.20
N GLY A 65 -38.74 -2.32 3.81
CA GLY A 65 -39.87 -2.76 2.98
C GLY A 65 -41.13 -3.23 3.72
N HIS A 66 -41.07 -3.44 5.04
CA HIS A 66 -42.22 -3.74 5.91
C HIS A 66 -42.51 -2.61 6.90
N GLY A 67 -42.31 -1.35 6.50
CA GLY A 67 -42.48 -0.18 7.37
C GLY A 67 -41.41 -0.04 8.47
N ARG A 68 -40.37 -0.88 8.45
CA ARG A 68 -39.23 -0.85 9.37
C ARG A 68 -37.95 -0.56 8.59
N TYR A 69 -37.02 0.16 9.21
CA TYR A 69 -35.74 0.54 8.63
C TYR A 69 -34.63 0.40 9.67
N SER A 70 -33.57 -0.35 9.37
CA SER A 70 -32.43 -0.50 10.29
C SER A 70 -31.11 -0.53 9.54
N LEU A 71 -30.14 0.23 10.05
CA LEU A 71 -28.75 0.15 9.65
C LEU A 71 -28.03 -0.91 10.49
N ASP A 72 -27.09 -1.60 9.86
CA ASP A 72 -26.12 -2.45 10.52
C ASP A 72 -24.72 -2.09 10.00
N LEU A 73 -23.95 -1.39 10.84
CA LEU A 73 -22.56 -1.02 10.60
C LEU A 73 -21.60 -1.83 11.50
N SER A 74 -21.96 -3.06 11.87
CA SER A 74 -21.08 -3.99 12.62
C SER A 74 -20.42 -3.41 13.88
N GLY A 75 -21.13 -2.55 14.62
CA GLY A 75 -20.66 -1.97 15.89
C GLY A 75 -20.02 -0.58 15.78
N HIS A 76 -19.88 0.00 14.59
CA HIS A 76 -19.37 1.37 14.42
C HIS A 76 -20.28 2.45 15.06
N ASP A 77 -19.68 3.50 15.62
CA ASP A 77 -20.42 4.63 16.18
C ASP A 77 -21.03 5.51 15.08
N ILE A 78 -22.32 5.27 14.81
CA ILE A 78 -23.13 5.97 13.80
C ILE A 78 -23.05 7.50 13.94
N ARG A 79 -22.85 8.04 15.16
CA ARG A 79 -22.81 9.49 15.40
C ARG A 79 -21.61 10.16 14.72
N ARG A 80 -20.53 9.42 14.47
CA ARG A 80 -19.31 9.93 13.83
C ARG A 80 -19.40 9.88 12.30
N VAL A 81 -20.10 8.88 11.77
CA VAL A 81 -20.18 8.59 10.33
C VAL A 81 -20.63 9.80 9.51
N GLY A 82 -21.57 10.61 10.00
CA GLY A 82 -22.02 11.81 9.29
C GLY A 82 -20.92 12.85 9.04
N ASN A 83 -19.99 13.03 9.97
CA ASN A 83 -18.85 13.94 9.79
C ASN A 83 -17.81 13.36 8.82
N ASP A 84 -17.66 12.04 8.84
CA ASP A 84 -16.72 11.32 7.98
C ASP A 84 -17.22 11.26 6.54
N ILE A 85 -18.51 11.07 6.29
CA ILE A 85 -19.13 11.20 4.95
C ILE A 85 -18.75 12.54 4.32
N LYS A 86 -18.96 13.65 5.05
CA LYS A 86 -18.62 14.98 4.56
C LYS A 86 -17.11 15.17 4.34
N HIS A 87 -16.29 14.48 5.14
CA HIS A 87 -14.84 14.50 4.97
C HIS A 87 -14.41 13.82 3.69
N CYS A 88 -14.89 12.61 3.43
CA CYS A 88 -14.69 11.89 2.18
C CYS A 88 -15.11 12.72 0.97
N GLN A 89 -16.32 13.31 1.02
CA GLN A 89 -16.85 14.15 -0.06
C GLN A 89 -15.99 15.39 -0.33
N ARG A 90 -15.44 16.05 0.71
CA ARG A 90 -14.50 17.17 0.52
C ARG A 90 -13.20 16.75 -0.16
N LYS A 91 -12.82 15.48 -0.06
CA LYS A 91 -11.67 14.89 -0.76
C LYS A 91 -12.02 14.41 -2.18
N GLY A 92 -13.23 14.65 -2.65
CA GLY A 92 -13.70 14.20 -3.97
C GLY A 92 -14.08 12.72 -4.02
N ILE A 93 -14.21 12.06 -2.86
CA ILE A 93 -14.61 10.65 -2.77
C ILE A 93 -16.13 10.58 -2.80
N VAL A 94 -16.66 9.73 -3.69
CA VAL A 94 -18.09 9.45 -3.79
C VAL A 94 -18.51 8.52 -2.65
N VAL A 95 -19.53 8.89 -1.89
CA VAL A 95 -20.01 8.10 -0.74
C VAL A 95 -21.41 7.57 -1.01
N LEU A 96 -21.54 6.25 -1.04
CA LEU A 96 -22.78 5.53 -1.28
C LEU A 96 -23.30 4.87 -0.02
N LEU A 97 -24.63 4.69 0.09
CA LEU A 97 -25.23 3.79 1.07
C LEU A 97 -25.72 2.53 0.36
N SER A 98 -25.27 1.37 0.80
CA SER A 98 -25.74 0.09 0.27
C SER A 98 -26.95 -0.44 1.05
N ILE A 99 -27.97 -0.87 0.31
CA ILE A 99 -29.17 -1.51 0.85
C ILE A 99 -29.06 -3.03 0.68
N GLY A 100 -29.59 -3.76 1.66
CA GLY A 100 -29.65 -5.21 1.67
C GLY A 100 -28.51 -5.81 2.48
N GLY A 101 -27.64 -6.57 1.82
CA GLY A 101 -26.53 -7.27 2.46
C GLY A 101 -26.77 -8.77 2.65
N GLN A 102 -25.75 -9.45 3.17
CA GLN A 102 -25.75 -10.91 3.41
C GLN A 102 -26.57 -11.34 4.62
N GLY A 103 -27.08 -10.39 5.44
CA GLY A 103 -27.91 -10.59 6.63
C GLY A 103 -29.15 -9.69 6.61
N GLY A 104 -29.96 -9.72 7.67
CA GLY A 104 -31.11 -8.83 7.84
C GLY A 104 -32.45 -9.32 7.26
N ASP A 105 -33.45 -8.42 7.30
CA ASP A 105 -34.86 -8.68 6.99
C ASP A 105 -35.39 -7.61 6.01
N TYR A 106 -35.29 -7.91 4.72
CA TYR A 106 -35.70 -7.00 3.66
C TYR A 106 -36.42 -7.72 2.52
N SER A 107 -37.49 -7.10 2.04
CA SER A 107 -38.19 -7.48 0.80
C SER A 107 -39.07 -6.34 0.33
N LEU A 108 -39.49 -6.35 -0.94
CA LEU A 108 -40.44 -5.38 -1.48
C LEU A 108 -41.70 -6.12 -1.93
N PRO A 109 -42.67 -6.41 -1.05
CA PRO A 109 -43.83 -7.24 -1.40
C PRO A 109 -44.88 -6.54 -2.29
N SER A 110 -44.72 -5.24 -2.56
CA SER A 110 -45.65 -4.47 -3.40
C SER A 110 -44.99 -3.19 -3.93
N SER A 111 -45.58 -2.60 -4.96
CA SER A 111 -45.27 -1.27 -5.48
C SER A 111 -45.29 -0.18 -4.38
N ARG A 112 -46.22 -0.30 -3.43
CA ARG A 112 -46.30 0.63 -2.29
C ARG A 112 -45.09 0.49 -1.36
N SER A 113 -44.65 -0.73 -1.09
CA SER A 113 -43.44 -0.97 -0.30
C SER A 113 -42.20 -0.36 -0.99
N ALA A 114 -42.05 -0.53 -2.30
CA ALA A 114 -40.97 0.10 -3.06
C ALA A 114 -41.01 1.64 -2.97
N ALA A 115 -42.20 2.24 -3.09
CA ALA A 115 -42.38 3.68 -2.93
C ALA A 115 -42.04 4.16 -1.50
N ASP A 116 -42.52 3.46 -0.47
CA ASP A 116 -42.27 3.81 0.93
C ASP A 116 -40.77 3.73 1.27
N VAL A 117 -40.06 2.72 0.74
CA VAL A 117 -38.60 2.59 0.89
C VAL A 117 -37.87 3.71 0.16
N ALA A 118 -38.28 4.05 -1.06
CA ALA A 118 -37.70 5.18 -1.81
C ALA A 118 -37.85 6.50 -1.04
N ASP A 119 -39.04 6.75 -0.48
CA ASP A 119 -39.35 7.91 0.33
C ASP A 119 -38.51 7.95 1.60
N ASN A 120 -38.32 6.80 2.26
CA ASN A 120 -37.47 6.71 3.44
C ASN A 120 -36.02 7.05 3.10
N LEU A 121 -35.43 6.39 2.09
CA LEU A 121 -34.06 6.64 1.64
C LEU A 121 -33.85 8.11 1.26
N TRP A 122 -34.81 8.69 0.53
CA TRP A 122 -34.77 10.09 0.13
C TRP A 122 -34.69 11.04 1.33
N ASN A 123 -35.52 10.80 2.35
CA ASN A 123 -35.66 11.71 3.49
C ASN A 123 -34.70 11.42 4.65
N ALA A 124 -34.18 10.20 4.78
CA ALA A 124 -33.27 9.80 5.84
C ALA A 124 -31.80 9.98 5.46
N PHE A 125 -31.42 9.67 4.20
CA PHE A 125 -30.02 9.57 3.77
C PHE A 125 -29.66 10.51 2.63
N LEU A 126 -30.61 10.81 1.73
CA LEU A 126 -30.39 11.69 0.59
C LEU A 126 -30.82 13.14 0.88
N ALA A 127 -31.05 13.93 -0.17
CA ALA A 127 -31.31 15.36 -0.08
C ALA A 127 -32.71 15.73 0.45
N GLY A 128 -33.64 14.77 0.48
CA GLY A 128 -34.99 14.96 1.01
C GLY A 128 -35.01 15.31 2.49
N ARG A 129 -36.07 15.99 2.93
CA ARG A 129 -36.32 16.31 4.33
C ARG A 129 -37.81 16.18 4.60
N ARG A 130 -38.18 15.36 5.59
CA ARG A 130 -39.55 15.21 6.06
C ARG A 130 -39.58 15.22 7.58
N LYS A 131 -40.47 16.02 8.17
CA LYS A 131 -40.66 16.08 9.62
C LYS A 131 -41.04 14.69 10.14
N GLY A 132 -40.38 14.25 11.21
CA GLY A 132 -40.61 12.92 11.82
C GLY A 132 -39.76 11.79 11.24
N VAL A 133 -38.95 12.02 10.20
CA VAL A 133 -37.97 11.02 9.71
C VAL A 133 -36.63 11.23 10.41
N VAL A 134 -36.16 10.19 11.10
CA VAL A 134 -34.83 10.18 11.74
C VAL A 134 -33.76 10.09 10.65
N ARG A 135 -32.71 10.93 10.77
CA ARG A 135 -31.53 10.89 9.89
C ARG A 135 -30.34 10.32 10.65
N PRO A 136 -29.95 9.05 10.40
CA PRO A 136 -28.89 8.40 11.18
C PRO A 136 -27.54 9.12 11.11
N PHE A 137 -27.20 9.69 9.96
CA PHE A 137 -25.96 10.44 9.74
C PHE A 137 -26.12 11.96 9.99
N GLY A 138 -27.13 12.36 10.74
CA GLY A 138 -27.45 13.76 11.00
C GLY A 138 -27.76 14.52 9.70
N ASN A 139 -27.06 15.64 9.48
CA ASN A 139 -27.24 16.47 8.28
C ASN A 139 -26.37 16.06 7.09
N ALA A 140 -25.57 14.99 7.20
CA ALA A 140 -24.87 14.42 6.05
C ALA A 140 -25.85 13.85 5.02
N VAL A 141 -25.44 13.88 3.75
CA VAL A 141 -26.19 13.37 2.60
C VAL A 141 -25.23 12.52 1.79
N VAL A 142 -25.58 11.26 1.55
CA VAL A 142 -24.80 10.38 0.66
C VAL A 142 -25.07 10.74 -0.81
N ASP A 143 -24.13 10.39 -1.69
CA ASP A 143 -24.18 10.72 -3.11
C ASP A 143 -25.12 9.80 -3.91
N GLY A 144 -25.46 8.64 -3.35
CA GLY A 144 -26.27 7.65 -4.03
C GLY A 144 -26.60 6.41 -3.21
N ILE A 145 -27.28 5.47 -3.86
CA ILE A 145 -27.73 4.20 -3.27
C ILE A 145 -27.15 3.03 -4.07
N ASP A 146 -26.53 2.09 -3.36
CA ASP A 146 -26.04 0.82 -3.91
C ASP A 146 -27.02 -0.33 -3.60
N PHE A 147 -27.32 -1.18 -4.59
CA PHE A 147 -28.20 -2.33 -4.43
C PHE A 147 -27.37 -3.59 -4.22
N PHE A 148 -27.27 -4.05 -2.98
CA PHE A 148 -26.67 -5.33 -2.60
C PHE A 148 -27.76 -6.31 -2.19
N ILE A 149 -28.47 -6.89 -3.16
CA ILE A 149 -29.61 -7.77 -2.89
C ILE A 149 -29.15 -9.23 -2.93
N ASP A 150 -28.96 -9.83 -1.75
CA ASP A 150 -28.35 -11.16 -1.63
C ASP A 150 -29.37 -12.26 -1.28
N ARG A 151 -30.59 -11.88 -0.88
CA ARG A 151 -31.68 -12.79 -0.49
C ARG A 151 -33.04 -12.26 -0.94
N GLY A 152 -34.07 -13.12 -0.83
CA GLY A 152 -35.44 -12.78 -1.20
C GLY A 152 -35.71 -12.79 -2.71
N SER A 153 -36.91 -12.32 -3.07
CA SER A 153 -37.34 -12.10 -4.47
C SER A 153 -36.69 -10.84 -5.06
N GLY A 154 -36.52 -10.81 -6.37
CA GLY A 154 -36.13 -9.61 -7.14
C GLY A 154 -37.29 -8.69 -7.52
N ASP A 155 -38.47 -8.90 -6.96
CA ASP A 155 -39.67 -8.11 -7.27
C ASP A 155 -39.58 -6.66 -6.79
N HIS A 156 -40.17 -5.76 -7.57
CA HIS A 156 -40.35 -4.32 -7.30
C HIS A 156 -39.07 -3.48 -7.08
N TYR A 157 -37.86 -4.06 -7.19
CA TYR A 157 -36.61 -3.29 -7.15
C TYR A 157 -36.44 -2.36 -8.36
N ASP A 158 -37.09 -2.67 -9.49
CA ASP A 158 -37.18 -1.81 -10.67
C ASP A 158 -38.03 -0.55 -10.41
N GLU A 159 -39.11 -0.69 -9.65
CA GLU A 159 -39.94 0.43 -9.21
C GLU A 159 -39.19 1.31 -8.21
N LEU A 160 -38.48 0.69 -7.26
CA LEU A 160 -37.60 1.40 -6.32
C LEU A 160 -36.52 2.19 -7.07
N ALA A 161 -35.83 1.57 -8.04
CA ALA A 161 -34.79 2.22 -8.83
C ALA A 161 -35.35 3.42 -9.63
N ARG A 162 -36.47 3.25 -10.34
CA ARG A 162 -37.12 4.34 -11.08
C ARG A 162 -37.54 5.49 -10.17
N LYS A 163 -38.11 5.18 -9.00
CA LYS A 163 -38.55 6.19 -8.03
C LYS A 163 -37.35 6.97 -7.47
N LEU A 164 -36.29 6.30 -7.05
CA LEU A 164 -35.06 6.94 -6.57
C LEU A 164 -34.43 7.83 -7.65
N TYR A 165 -34.33 7.33 -8.88
CA TYR A 165 -33.80 8.09 -10.00
C TYR A 165 -34.60 9.36 -10.27
N SER A 166 -35.93 9.29 -10.15
CA SER A 166 -36.83 10.44 -10.36
C SER A 166 -36.61 11.61 -9.38
N TYR A 167 -36.04 11.36 -8.19
CA TYR A 167 -35.83 12.41 -7.18
C TYR A 167 -34.79 13.47 -7.58
N GLY A 168 -33.83 13.14 -8.44
CA GLY A 168 -32.79 14.09 -8.86
C GLY A 168 -33.19 15.08 -9.96
N ASN A 169 -34.39 14.92 -10.54
CA ASN A 169 -34.84 15.72 -11.70
C ASN A 169 -35.21 17.18 -11.38
N ASN A 170 -35.16 17.61 -10.12
CA ASN A 170 -35.51 18.99 -9.72
C ASN A 170 -34.30 19.95 -9.57
N LYS A 171 -33.05 19.48 -9.62
CA LYS A 171 -31.84 20.33 -9.48
C LYS A 171 -30.61 19.88 -10.31
N GLY A 172 -30.77 19.00 -11.30
CA GLY A 172 -29.76 18.76 -12.34
C GLY A 172 -28.69 17.69 -12.06
N LYS A 173 -28.79 16.90 -10.98
CA LYS A 173 -28.03 15.64 -10.83
C LYS A 173 -28.93 14.57 -10.23
N GLY A 174 -29.17 13.49 -10.99
CA GLY A 174 -29.86 12.27 -10.55
C GLY A 174 -29.27 11.70 -9.26
N VAL A 175 -30.08 10.98 -8.46
CA VAL A 175 -29.52 10.10 -7.40
C VAL A 175 -28.64 9.06 -8.10
N MET A 176 -27.37 8.95 -7.72
CA MET A 176 -26.51 7.93 -8.31
C MET A 176 -26.96 6.55 -7.84
N LEU A 177 -27.26 5.66 -8.78
CA LEU A 177 -27.63 4.28 -8.47
C LEU A 177 -26.51 3.36 -8.91
N THR A 178 -26.10 2.47 -8.00
CA THR A 178 -25.15 1.39 -8.29
C THR A 178 -25.73 0.06 -7.84
N ALA A 179 -25.21 -1.03 -8.37
CA ALA A 179 -25.60 -2.37 -7.94
C ALA A 179 -24.37 -3.23 -7.71
N THR A 180 -24.43 -4.11 -6.71
CA THR A 180 -23.36 -5.05 -6.38
C THR A 180 -23.88 -6.49 -6.51
N PRO A 181 -24.17 -6.95 -7.76
CA PRO A 181 -24.75 -8.26 -8.01
C PRO A 181 -23.80 -9.41 -7.65
N ARG A 182 -24.36 -10.61 -7.48
CA ARG A 182 -23.59 -11.85 -7.58
C ARG A 182 -23.03 -11.98 -9.00
N CYS A 183 -21.87 -12.62 -9.15
CA CYS A 183 -21.32 -12.79 -10.49
C CYS A 183 -22.13 -13.70 -11.41
N ARG A 184 -22.99 -14.59 -10.88
CA ARG A 184 -23.95 -15.35 -11.68
C ARG A 184 -24.71 -14.44 -12.64
N PHE A 185 -24.65 -14.74 -13.93
CA PHE A 185 -25.33 -13.96 -14.95
C PHE A 185 -26.53 -14.74 -15.56
N PRO A 186 -27.74 -14.14 -15.61
CA PRO A 186 -28.14 -12.93 -14.90
C PRO A 186 -28.30 -13.18 -13.38
N ASP A 187 -28.12 -12.12 -12.57
CA ASP A 187 -28.51 -12.16 -11.16
C ASP A 187 -29.99 -11.81 -11.00
N ARG A 188 -30.82 -12.83 -10.88
CA ARG A 188 -32.30 -12.72 -10.78
C ARG A 188 -32.79 -11.75 -9.69
N ARG A 189 -31.98 -11.47 -8.66
CA ARG A 189 -32.37 -10.57 -7.56
C ARG A 189 -32.35 -9.10 -7.94
N VAL A 190 -31.49 -8.72 -8.89
CA VAL A 190 -31.37 -7.34 -9.37
C VAL A 190 -31.66 -7.20 -10.85
N GLU A 191 -31.95 -8.29 -11.56
CA GLU A 191 -32.22 -8.31 -13.00
C GLU A 191 -33.27 -7.29 -13.43
N LYS A 192 -34.46 -7.29 -12.80
CA LYS A 192 -35.53 -6.31 -13.09
C LYS A 192 -35.05 -4.88 -12.84
N ALA A 193 -34.29 -4.65 -11.77
CA ALA A 193 -33.76 -3.34 -11.44
C ALA A 193 -32.75 -2.86 -12.49
N LEU A 194 -31.79 -3.70 -12.87
CA LEU A 194 -30.79 -3.36 -13.88
C LEU A 194 -31.41 -3.13 -15.26
N ALA A 195 -32.48 -3.86 -15.61
CA ALA A 195 -33.22 -3.66 -16.86
C ALA A 195 -33.86 -2.27 -17.02
N THR A 196 -33.93 -1.47 -15.95
CA THR A 196 -34.38 -0.08 -16.02
C THR A 196 -33.39 0.86 -16.72
N GLY A 197 -32.11 0.48 -16.80
CA GLY A 197 -31.04 1.29 -17.40
C GLY A 197 -30.59 2.51 -16.60
N VAL A 198 -31.06 2.69 -15.35
CA VAL A 198 -30.72 3.88 -14.53
C VAL A 198 -29.50 3.69 -13.62
N PHE A 199 -28.85 2.53 -13.66
CA PHE A 199 -27.67 2.22 -12.85
C PHE A 199 -26.39 2.71 -13.51
N ALA A 200 -25.68 3.62 -12.85
CA ALA A 200 -24.44 4.20 -13.35
C ALA A 200 -23.26 3.21 -13.26
N ARG A 201 -23.23 2.39 -12.19
CA ARG A 201 -22.14 1.44 -11.93
C ARG A 201 -22.67 0.07 -11.51
N ILE A 202 -21.99 -0.98 -11.93
CA ILE A 202 -22.28 -2.37 -11.57
C ILE A 202 -21.00 -3.02 -11.02
N HIS A 203 -20.96 -3.34 -9.74
CA HIS A 203 -19.83 -3.98 -9.07
C HIS A 203 -20.02 -5.51 -9.03
N VAL A 204 -19.53 -6.21 -10.05
CA VAL A 204 -19.74 -7.66 -10.20
C VAL A 204 -18.85 -8.43 -9.23
N ARG A 205 -19.46 -9.13 -8.26
CA ARG A 205 -18.71 -9.87 -7.24
C ARG A 205 -18.10 -11.17 -7.77
N MET A 206 -16.79 -11.21 -7.98
CA MET A 206 -16.05 -12.44 -8.34
C MET A 206 -15.84 -13.40 -7.15
N PHE A 207 -16.40 -13.06 -6.00
CA PHE A 207 -16.40 -13.80 -4.75
C PHE A 207 -17.84 -14.14 -4.33
N GLY A 208 -18.01 -14.98 -3.31
CA GLY A 208 -19.32 -15.38 -2.79
C GLY A 208 -19.83 -16.71 -3.36
N GLY A 209 -18.91 -17.59 -3.77
CA GLY A 209 -19.19 -19.01 -4.04
C GLY A 209 -19.80 -19.36 -5.40
N ASP A 210 -19.77 -18.48 -6.41
CA ASP A 210 -20.14 -18.86 -7.78
C ASP A 210 -18.95 -19.47 -8.53
N VAL A 211 -18.98 -20.79 -8.69
CA VAL A 211 -17.89 -21.58 -9.29
C VAL A 211 -17.50 -21.14 -10.71
N ASN A 212 -18.44 -20.61 -11.50
CA ASN A 212 -18.14 -20.16 -12.86
C ASN A 212 -17.27 -18.89 -12.85
N CYS A 213 -17.43 -18.08 -11.81
CA CYS A 213 -16.71 -16.81 -11.65
C CYS A 213 -15.29 -17.03 -11.16
N THR A 214 -15.06 -18.08 -10.38
CA THR A 214 -13.71 -18.51 -10.00
C THR A 214 -13.01 -19.24 -11.14
N ALA A 215 -13.72 -20.07 -11.91
CA ALA A 215 -13.14 -20.84 -13.01
C ALA A 215 -12.86 -20.01 -14.28
N ALA A 216 -13.72 -19.03 -14.58
CA ALA A 216 -13.66 -18.21 -15.78
C ALA A 216 -14.03 -16.74 -15.46
N PRO A 217 -13.20 -16.04 -14.66
CA PRO A 217 -13.52 -14.69 -14.19
C PRO A 217 -13.61 -13.67 -15.33
N ARG A 218 -12.82 -13.84 -16.40
CA ARG A 218 -12.82 -12.95 -17.57
C ARG A 218 -14.11 -13.04 -18.36
N GLU A 219 -14.49 -14.25 -18.75
CA GLU A 219 -15.71 -14.52 -19.51
C GLU A 219 -16.94 -14.09 -18.70
N SER A 220 -16.90 -14.28 -17.38
CA SER A 220 -17.97 -13.84 -16.49
C SER A 220 -18.09 -12.31 -16.45
N TRP A 221 -16.96 -11.60 -16.31
CA TRP A 221 -16.95 -10.13 -16.36
C TRP A 221 -17.41 -9.60 -17.72
N GLU A 222 -16.91 -10.17 -18.82
CA GLU A 222 -17.25 -9.73 -20.18
C GLU A 222 -18.74 -9.91 -20.50
N LYS A 223 -19.40 -10.93 -19.96
CA LYS A 223 -20.87 -11.08 -20.07
C LYS A 223 -21.61 -9.91 -19.44
N TRP A 224 -21.21 -9.50 -18.24
CA TRP A 224 -21.80 -8.34 -17.57
C TRP A 224 -21.52 -7.05 -18.34
N ALA A 225 -20.28 -6.84 -18.80
CA ALA A 225 -19.91 -5.67 -19.58
C ALA A 225 -20.68 -5.57 -20.92
N ALA A 226 -20.90 -6.70 -21.61
CA ALA A 226 -21.65 -6.73 -22.86
C ALA A 226 -23.15 -6.47 -22.66
N ALA A 227 -23.73 -6.94 -21.55
CA ALA A 227 -25.14 -6.75 -21.24
C ALA A 227 -25.50 -5.31 -20.86
N TYR A 228 -24.54 -4.55 -20.28
CA TYR A 228 -24.76 -3.20 -19.78
C TYR A 228 -23.74 -2.20 -20.34
N PRO A 229 -23.75 -1.92 -21.65
CA PRO A 229 -22.75 -1.06 -22.29
C PRO A 229 -22.83 0.41 -21.83
N ALA A 230 -23.96 0.85 -21.28
CA ALA A 230 -24.16 2.21 -20.77
C ALA A 230 -23.74 2.40 -19.30
N SER A 231 -23.42 1.32 -18.59
CA SER A 231 -23.00 1.34 -17.19
C SER A 231 -21.51 1.06 -17.09
N GLN A 232 -20.82 1.70 -16.13
CA GLN A 232 -19.46 1.29 -15.78
C GLN A 232 -19.50 -0.05 -15.01
N VAL A 233 -18.78 -1.04 -15.50
CA VAL A 233 -18.73 -2.37 -14.87
C VAL A 233 -17.42 -2.52 -14.10
N TYR A 234 -17.54 -2.70 -12.80
CA TYR A 234 -16.43 -2.84 -11.87
C TYR A 234 -16.18 -4.30 -11.53
N LEU A 235 -14.92 -4.62 -11.32
CA LEU A 235 -14.46 -5.92 -10.86
C LEU A 235 -14.52 -6.00 -9.33
N GLY A 236 -15.48 -6.74 -8.79
CA GLY A 236 -15.62 -6.96 -7.34
C GLY A 236 -14.69 -8.07 -6.84
N LEU A 237 -13.82 -7.73 -5.89
CA LEU A 237 -12.75 -8.59 -5.37
C LEU A 237 -12.80 -8.64 -3.85
N VAL A 238 -12.32 -9.72 -3.26
CA VAL A 238 -11.96 -9.77 -1.84
C VAL A 238 -10.49 -9.36 -1.66
N ALA A 239 -10.17 -8.77 -0.51
CA ALA A 239 -8.82 -8.33 -0.19
C ALA A 239 -7.90 -9.51 0.18
N SER A 240 -8.47 -10.65 0.59
CA SER A 240 -7.69 -11.83 1.00
C SER A 240 -8.39 -13.15 0.71
N SER A 241 -7.60 -14.23 0.66
CA SER A 241 -8.11 -15.61 0.54
C SER A 241 -8.81 -16.13 1.79
N GLU A 242 -8.68 -15.44 2.92
CA GLU A 242 -9.38 -15.79 4.16
C GLU A 242 -10.84 -15.32 4.13
N GLN A 243 -11.13 -14.27 3.36
CA GLN A 243 -12.48 -13.73 3.19
C GLN A 243 -13.34 -14.60 2.27
N ASP A 244 -12.77 -15.11 1.16
CA ASP A 244 -13.50 -15.97 0.22
C ASP A 244 -12.55 -16.82 -0.65
N PRO A 245 -12.90 -18.07 -0.97
CA PRO A 245 -12.15 -18.91 -1.92
C PRO A 245 -12.02 -18.29 -3.33
N GLY A 246 -12.89 -17.35 -3.69
CA GLY A 246 -12.85 -16.57 -4.92
C GLY A 246 -11.78 -15.46 -4.94
N TYR A 247 -10.87 -15.41 -3.95
CA TYR A 247 -9.73 -14.50 -3.97
C TYR A 247 -8.82 -14.76 -5.18
N LEU A 248 -8.56 -13.70 -5.94
CA LEU A 248 -7.58 -13.68 -7.01
C LEU A 248 -6.33 -12.95 -6.51
N SER A 249 -5.22 -13.66 -6.35
CA SER A 249 -3.96 -13.00 -6.01
C SER A 249 -3.53 -12.04 -7.12
N PRO A 250 -2.73 -10.99 -6.82
CA PRO A 250 -2.45 -9.92 -7.79
C PRO A 250 -1.90 -10.40 -9.14
N LYS A 251 -1.04 -11.43 -9.15
CA LYS A 251 -0.43 -11.97 -10.37
C LYS A 251 -1.50 -12.66 -11.26
N PRO A 252 -2.25 -13.68 -10.80
CA PRO A 252 -3.41 -14.20 -11.53
C PRO A 252 -4.42 -13.12 -11.93
N LEU A 253 -4.81 -12.24 -11.01
CA LEU A 253 -5.75 -11.15 -11.28
C LEU A 253 -5.32 -10.28 -12.47
N TYR A 254 -4.06 -9.88 -12.52
CA TYR A 254 -3.57 -9.04 -13.61
C TYR A 254 -3.51 -9.80 -14.94
N TYR A 255 -2.87 -10.96 -14.95
CA TYR A 255 -2.58 -11.70 -16.19
C TYR A 255 -3.76 -12.51 -16.73
N THR A 256 -4.78 -12.85 -15.94
CA THR A 256 -5.93 -13.59 -16.47
C THR A 256 -7.11 -12.68 -16.80
N LEU A 257 -7.14 -11.47 -16.22
CA LEU A 257 -8.32 -10.64 -16.21
C LEU A 257 -8.03 -9.17 -16.55
N VAL A 258 -7.35 -8.44 -15.65
CA VAL A 258 -7.22 -6.97 -15.77
C VAL A 258 -6.56 -6.57 -17.09
N MET A 259 -5.51 -7.27 -17.53
CA MET A 259 -4.82 -6.92 -18.77
C MET A 259 -5.68 -7.05 -20.03
N TYR A 260 -6.76 -7.84 -19.99
CA TYR A 260 -7.69 -8.01 -21.10
C TYR A 260 -8.91 -7.09 -21.02
N ILE A 261 -9.37 -6.75 -19.81
CA ILE A 261 -10.60 -5.98 -19.63
C ILE A 261 -10.36 -4.47 -19.50
N ARG A 262 -9.16 -4.04 -19.11
CA ARG A 262 -8.87 -2.62 -18.84
C ARG A 262 -9.09 -1.68 -20.03
N ASP A 263 -8.96 -2.21 -21.26
CA ASP A 263 -9.11 -1.45 -22.50
C ASP A 263 -10.58 -1.47 -23.01
N ARG A 264 -11.50 -2.11 -22.27
CA ARG A 264 -12.94 -2.09 -22.59
C ARG A 264 -13.54 -0.74 -22.22
N LEU A 265 -14.36 -0.18 -23.10
CA LEU A 265 -14.92 1.19 -22.95
C LEU A 265 -15.71 1.40 -21.65
N ASN A 266 -16.37 0.36 -21.16
CA ASN A 266 -17.17 0.42 -19.94
C ASN A 266 -16.50 -0.28 -18.74
N TYR A 267 -15.20 -0.57 -18.81
CA TYR A 267 -14.45 -0.98 -17.62
C TYR A 267 -14.42 0.17 -16.61
N GLY A 268 -15.04 -0.08 -15.46
CA GLY A 268 -15.24 0.91 -14.42
C GLY A 268 -14.09 0.98 -13.41
N GLY A 269 -13.31 -0.09 -13.25
CA GLY A 269 -12.29 -0.23 -12.21
C GLY A 269 -12.56 -1.40 -11.28
N LYS A 270 -12.10 -1.31 -10.03
CA LYS A 270 -12.15 -2.38 -9.01
C LYS A 270 -13.06 -1.97 -7.85
N MET A 271 -13.75 -2.94 -7.25
CA MET A 271 -14.44 -2.77 -5.98
C MET A 271 -13.89 -3.81 -5.00
N ILE A 272 -13.39 -3.36 -3.85
CA ILE A 272 -12.84 -4.22 -2.82
C ILE A 272 -13.90 -4.46 -1.73
N TRP A 273 -14.20 -5.74 -1.51
CA TRP A 273 -14.99 -6.21 -0.40
C TRP A 273 -14.14 -6.14 0.87
N ASP A 274 -14.46 -5.16 1.72
CA ASP A 274 -13.88 -4.97 3.06
C ASP A 274 -12.39 -4.57 3.08
N SER A 275 -12.03 -3.62 3.95
CA SER A 275 -10.74 -2.92 3.94
C SER A 275 -9.66 -3.54 4.83
N LEU A 276 -9.89 -4.72 5.40
CA LEU A 276 -9.04 -5.30 6.45
C LEU A 276 -7.55 -5.46 6.08
N LEU A 277 -7.13 -5.42 4.81
CA LEU A 277 -5.81 -5.91 4.40
C LEU A 277 -5.01 -5.11 3.33
N LEU A 278 -5.37 -3.88 3.00
CA LEU A 278 -4.68 -3.15 1.90
C LEU A 278 -3.47 -2.29 2.28
N VAL A 279 -2.98 -2.39 3.52
CA VAL A 279 -1.76 -1.71 3.96
C VAL A 279 -0.90 -2.84 4.56
N VAL A 280 0.36 -3.08 4.17
CA VAL A 280 1.44 -2.31 4.79
C VAL A 280 2.82 -2.48 4.13
N VAL A 281 3.18 -3.53 3.38
CA VAL A 281 4.65 -3.72 3.16
C VAL A 281 5.22 -3.00 1.91
N SER A 282 4.43 -2.74 0.86
CA SER A 282 4.91 -2.03 -0.35
C SER A 282 4.35 -0.60 -0.50
N CYS A 283 3.35 -0.22 0.30
CA CYS A 283 2.63 1.05 0.22
C CYS A 283 2.90 2.05 1.35
N LEU A 284 3.83 1.78 2.28
CA LEU A 284 4.09 2.54 3.52
C LEU A 284 3.82 4.06 3.41
N ALA A 285 2.61 4.51 3.76
CA ALA A 285 2.32 5.93 3.93
C ALA A 285 2.38 6.24 5.43
N ALA A 286 3.38 7.02 5.83
CA ALA A 286 3.53 7.65 7.15
C ALA A 286 3.84 6.71 8.34
N PRO A 287 4.38 7.23 9.46
CA PRO A 287 4.95 6.44 10.58
C PRO A 287 3.91 5.68 11.42
N ALA A 288 2.62 5.78 11.11
CA ALA A 288 1.54 5.10 11.83
C ALA A 288 1.52 3.57 11.61
N THR A 289 2.31 3.03 10.68
CA THR A 289 2.41 1.58 10.40
C THR A 289 3.55 0.87 11.13
N ALA A 290 4.38 1.60 11.89
CA ALA A 290 5.55 1.04 12.58
C ALA A 290 5.18 -0.03 13.64
N ASP A 291 3.91 -0.03 14.10
CA ASP A 291 3.42 -0.96 15.11
C ASP A 291 3.25 -2.41 14.60
N TRP A 292 3.23 -2.65 13.28
CA TRP A 292 2.96 -3.99 12.73
C TRP A 292 4.19 -4.86 12.45
N TYR A 293 5.34 -4.25 12.17
CA TYR A 293 6.58 -4.97 11.81
C TYR A 293 7.82 -4.48 12.57
N GLY A 294 7.67 -3.50 13.46
CA GLY A 294 8.77 -2.97 14.25
C GLY A 294 9.78 -2.16 13.42
N PRO A 295 11.06 -2.13 13.85
CA PRO A 295 12.08 -1.31 13.24
C PRO A 295 12.31 -1.57 11.73
N LEU A 296 12.50 -0.50 10.94
CA LEU A 296 12.82 -0.57 9.51
C LEU A 296 14.18 0.04 9.19
N ALA A 297 15.00 -0.74 8.45
CA ALA A 297 16.24 -0.31 7.84
C ALA A 297 16.11 -0.29 6.31
N VAL A 298 16.86 0.57 5.63
CA VAL A 298 16.91 0.61 4.16
C VAL A 298 18.34 0.80 3.66
N TYR A 299 18.70 0.10 2.58
CA TYR A 299 19.97 0.31 1.88
C TYR A 299 19.84 1.47 0.89
N TRP A 300 20.83 2.35 0.87
CA TRP A 300 20.89 3.55 0.02
C TRP A 300 22.26 3.69 -0.64
N GLY A 301 22.30 4.28 -1.83
CA GLY A 301 23.53 4.66 -2.53
C GLY A 301 23.78 3.85 -3.81
N ARG A 302 22.77 3.19 -4.37
CA ARG A 302 22.91 2.31 -5.53
C ARG A 302 22.36 2.84 -6.84
N HIS A 303 21.49 3.85 -6.81
CA HIS A 303 20.83 4.39 -7.99
C HIS A 303 20.67 5.91 -7.88
N LYS A 304 21.72 6.66 -8.25
CA LYS A 304 21.76 8.13 -8.11
C LYS A 304 20.58 8.88 -8.74
N ASP A 305 20.10 8.38 -9.87
CA ASP A 305 19.11 9.10 -10.69
C ASP A 305 17.68 8.91 -10.17
N TYR A 306 17.43 7.89 -9.33
CA TYR A 306 16.08 7.44 -9.02
C TYR A 306 15.82 7.34 -7.52
N GLU A 307 16.80 6.93 -6.68
CA GLU A 307 16.56 6.66 -5.26
C GLU A 307 16.42 7.92 -4.38
N GLY A 308 16.85 9.08 -4.90
CA GLY A 308 16.86 10.36 -4.20
C GLY A 308 18.06 10.54 -3.25
N SER A 309 18.13 11.69 -2.60
CA SER A 309 19.17 12.01 -1.62
C SER A 309 19.02 11.22 -0.32
N LEU A 310 20.11 11.13 0.46
CA LEU A 310 20.08 10.54 1.79
C LEU A 310 19.12 11.31 2.72
N ARG A 311 19.09 12.64 2.62
CA ARG A 311 18.14 13.49 3.33
C ARG A 311 16.69 13.14 3.01
N GLU A 312 16.35 13.00 1.73
CA GLU A 312 14.99 12.61 1.32
C GLU A 312 14.59 11.24 1.89
N ALA A 313 15.53 10.28 1.96
CA ALA A 313 15.25 8.99 2.57
C ALA A 313 14.89 9.14 4.06
N CYS A 314 15.65 9.92 4.83
CA CYS A 314 15.38 10.18 6.25
C CYS A 314 14.13 11.04 6.47
N ASP A 315 13.83 11.95 5.55
CA ASP A 315 12.65 12.82 5.59
C ASP A 315 11.34 12.07 5.41
N THR A 316 11.38 10.84 4.87
CA THR A 316 10.19 9.99 4.78
C THR A 316 9.61 9.66 6.16
N GLY A 317 10.40 9.71 7.23
CA GLY A 317 10.00 9.25 8.57
C GLY A 317 9.71 7.76 8.66
N ARG A 318 10.07 6.96 7.63
CA ARG A 318 9.79 5.51 7.56
C ARG A 318 10.86 4.65 8.21
N TYR A 319 12.12 5.10 8.15
CA TYR A 319 13.28 4.31 8.53
C TYR A 319 13.85 4.83 9.84
N ASN A 320 14.17 3.91 10.75
CA ASN A 320 15.03 4.24 11.88
C ASN A 320 16.51 4.02 11.56
N THR A 321 16.82 3.27 10.49
CA THR A 321 18.19 3.02 10.06
C THR A 321 18.31 3.20 8.54
N VAL A 322 19.32 3.94 8.10
CA VAL A 322 19.73 4.00 6.68
C VAL A 322 21.15 3.48 6.56
N ILE A 323 21.39 2.57 5.63
CA ILE A 323 22.67 1.91 5.42
C ILE A 323 23.25 2.40 4.09
N ILE A 324 24.31 3.20 4.15
CA ILE A 324 25.04 3.69 2.98
C ILE A 324 25.86 2.53 2.39
N THR A 325 25.69 2.28 1.10
CA THR A 325 26.35 1.20 0.37
C THR A 325 27.16 1.78 -0.78
N PHE A 326 28.44 1.46 -0.99
CA PHE A 326 29.33 0.59 -0.22
C PHE A 326 30.74 1.19 -0.15
N TYR A 327 31.45 0.89 0.95
CA TYR A 327 32.90 0.95 1.00
C TYR A 327 33.45 -0.39 0.48
N ASN A 328 33.78 -0.46 -0.81
CA ASN A 328 33.95 -1.71 -1.56
C ASN A 328 35.36 -1.95 -2.12
N VAL A 329 36.32 -1.07 -1.84
CA VAL A 329 37.73 -1.31 -2.16
C VAL A 329 38.53 -1.20 -0.87
N PHE A 330 39.15 -2.29 -0.42
CA PHE A 330 40.03 -2.29 0.75
C PHE A 330 40.89 -3.55 0.88
N GLY A 331 41.98 -3.42 1.64
CA GLY A 331 42.77 -4.52 2.19
C GLY A 331 43.77 -5.18 1.24
N TYR A 332 43.41 -5.50 -0.02
CA TYR A 332 44.33 -6.10 -1.00
C TYR A 332 45.61 -5.29 -1.21
N VAL A 333 45.46 -3.97 -1.37
CA VAL A 333 46.58 -3.04 -1.53
C VAL A 333 46.54 -2.06 -0.37
N LYS A 334 47.63 -2.04 0.42
CA LYS A 334 47.75 -1.12 1.55
C LYS A 334 47.55 0.32 1.10
N GLY A 335 46.68 1.05 1.80
CA GLY A 335 46.38 2.45 1.49
C GLY A 335 45.38 2.68 0.36
N ARG A 336 44.95 1.65 -0.37
CA ARG A 336 43.91 1.75 -1.40
C ARG A 336 42.54 1.48 -0.79
N TYR A 337 41.74 2.53 -0.69
CA TYR A 337 40.40 2.50 -0.12
C TYR A 337 39.40 3.18 -1.05
N GLY A 338 38.19 2.64 -1.18
CA GLY A 338 37.20 3.16 -2.12
C GLY A 338 35.78 3.13 -1.58
N LEU A 339 35.09 4.25 -1.76
CA LEU A 339 33.66 4.40 -1.57
C LEU A 339 33.00 4.46 -2.94
N ASP A 340 32.04 3.56 -3.17
CA ASP A 340 31.20 3.57 -4.35
C ASP A 340 29.75 3.74 -3.90
N ILE A 341 29.19 4.92 -4.15
CA ILE A 341 27.78 5.26 -3.95
C ILE A 341 27.11 5.60 -5.30
N SER A 342 27.45 4.85 -6.36
CA SER A 342 26.81 4.95 -7.69
C SER A 342 26.79 6.36 -8.28
N GLY A 343 27.80 7.18 -7.99
CA GLY A 343 27.92 8.54 -8.50
C GLY A 343 27.07 9.60 -7.78
N HIS A 344 26.53 9.30 -6.60
CA HIS A 344 25.97 10.33 -5.71
C HIS A 344 27.01 11.39 -5.33
N PRO A 345 26.59 12.66 -5.13
CA PRO A 345 27.48 13.75 -4.76
C PRO A 345 27.99 13.59 -3.32
N VAL A 346 29.16 12.95 -3.16
CA VAL A 346 29.79 12.62 -1.87
C VAL A 346 29.87 13.83 -0.93
N ALA A 347 30.15 15.03 -1.46
CA ALA A 347 30.26 16.26 -0.67
C ALA A 347 28.95 16.67 0.05
N ALA A 348 27.79 16.30 -0.49
CA ALA A 348 26.50 16.60 0.12
C ALA A 348 26.12 15.61 1.24
N VAL A 349 26.65 14.38 1.18
CA VAL A 349 26.27 13.28 2.08
C VAL A 349 26.56 13.60 3.54
N GLY A 350 27.64 14.33 3.84
CA GLY A 350 27.98 14.70 5.22
C GLY A 350 26.91 15.54 5.92
N ALA A 351 26.34 16.53 5.23
CA ALA A 351 25.25 17.34 5.78
C ALA A 351 23.96 16.52 5.97
N ASP A 352 23.72 15.55 5.09
CA ASP A 352 22.56 14.67 5.15
C ASP A 352 22.67 13.63 6.26
N ILE A 353 23.86 13.08 6.54
CA ILE A 353 24.12 12.21 7.70
C ILE A 353 23.72 12.93 9.00
N LYS A 354 24.23 14.15 9.21
CA LYS A 354 23.93 14.94 10.41
C LYS A 354 22.43 15.25 10.53
N HIS A 355 21.77 15.47 9.39
CA HIS A 355 20.32 15.67 9.35
C HIS A 355 19.54 14.41 9.74
N CYS A 356 19.88 13.25 9.19
CA CYS A 356 19.28 11.98 9.57
C CYS A 356 19.45 11.70 11.07
N GLN A 357 20.66 11.89 11.59
CA GLN A 357 20.96 11.72 13.02
C GLN A 357 20.14 12.68 13.89
N SER A 358 19.95 13.93 13.46
CA SER A 358 19.09 14.90 14.17
C SER A 358 17.62 14.48 14.25
N LYS A 359 17.18 13.59 13.35
CA LYS A 359 15.84 12.99 13.34
C LYS A 359 15.76 11.66 14.08
N GLY A 360 16.84 11.23 14.73
CA GLY A 360 16.93 9.93 15.39
C GLY A 360 17.05 8.74 14.42
N VAL A 361 17.42 9.01 13.15
CA VAL A 361 17.70 7.95 12.17
C VAL A 361 19.18 7.58 12.26
N GLN A 362 19.46 6.32 12.55
CA GLN A 362 20.81 5.77 12.57
C GLN A 362 21.35 5.64 11.15
N VAL A 363 22.57 6.09 10.90
CA VAL A 363 23.24 6.01 9.61
C VAL A 363 24.46 5.10 9.71
N LEU A 364 24.43 3.97 9.00
CA LEU A 364 25.54 3.01 8.95
C LEU A 364 26.27 3.12 7.62
N LEU A 365 27.55 2.75 7.60
CA LEU A 365 28.30 2.51 6.35
C LEU A 365 28.54 1.02 6.18
N SER A 366 28.07 0.47 5.07
CA SER A 366 28.29 -0.94 4.72
C SER A 366 29.60 -1.13 3.97
N ILE A 367 30.43 -2.07 4.44
CA ILE A 367 31.66 -2.49 3.79
C ILE A 367 31.40 -3.73 2.93
N GLY A 368 32.09 -3.82 1.80
CA GLY A 368 32.00 -4.96 0.87
C GLY A 368 30.97 -4.73 -0.23
N GLY A 369 29.95 -5.58 -0.29
CA GLY A 369 28.90 -5.61 -1.31
C GLY A 369 29.11 -6.67 -2.40
N GLN A 370 28.25 -6.68 -3.41
CA GLN A 370 28.24 -7.68 -4.50
C GLN A 370 29.33 -7.46 -5.58
N GLY A 371 30.15 -6.41 -5.43
CA GLY A 371 31.24 -6.08 -6.35
C GLY A 371 32.34 -5.28 -5.64
N GLY A 372 33.35 -4.83 -6.40
CA GLY A 372 34.53 -4.13 -5.87
C GLY A 372 35.73 -5.04 -5.64
N GLU A 373 36.77 -4.51 -5.00
CA GLU A 373 38.06 -5.18 -4.77
C GLU A 373 38.36 -5.18 -3.26
N TYR A 374 37.85 -6.19 -2.54
CA TYR A 374 38.02 -6.24 -1.10
C TYR A 374 38.40 -7.63 -0.57
N SER A 375 39.35 -7.65 0.38
CA SER A 375 39.73 -8.83 1.17
C SER A 375 40.52 -8.39 2.40
N LEU A 376 40.67 -9.26 3.38
CA LEU A 376 41.55 -9.04 4.52
C LEU A 376 42.52 -10.22 4.66
N PRO A 377 43.60 -10.29 3.87
CA PRO A 377 44.50 -11.46 3.82
C PRO A 377 45.43 -11.57 5.04
N SER A 378 45.44 -10.58 5.93
CA SER A 378 46.29 -10.59 7.13
C SER A 378 45.70 -9.75 8.26
N SER A 379 46.13 -10.03 9.49
CA SER A 379 45.84 -9.20 10.67
C SER A 379 46.20 -7.73 10.47
N GLN A 380 47.30 -7.44 9.76
CA GLN A 380 47.70 -6.07 9.44
C GLN A 380 46.71 -5.39 8.49
N SER A 381 46.20 -6.11 7.48
CA SER A 381 45.17 -5.55 6.58
C SER A 381 43.88 -5.22 7.32
N ALA A 382 43.46 -6.04 8.29
CA ALA A 382 42.33 -5.73 9.16
C ALA A 382 42.58 -4.48 10.02
N ALA A 383 43.78 -4.34 10.57
CA ALA A 383 44.17 -3.15 11.33
C ALA A 383 44.19 -1.88 10.49
N ASP A 384 44.80 -1.94 9.30
CA ASP A 384 44.88 -0.81 8.37
C ASP A 384 43.48 -0.36 7.92
N VAL A 385 42.54 -1.30 7.70
CA VAL A 385 41.15 -1.00 7.35
C VAL A 385 40.38 -0.41 8.54
N ALA A 386 40.55 -0.97 9.75
CA ALA A 386 39.94 -0.41 10.96
C ALA A 386 40.41 1.04 11.20
N ASP A 387 41.69 1.31 10.98
CA ASP A 387 42.27 2.64 11.05
C ASP A 387 41.73 3.59 10.00
N ASN A 388 41.57 3.14 8.76
CA ASN A 388 40.98 3.99 7.72
C ASN A 388 39.52 4.32 8.06
N LEU A 389 38.69 3.32 8.36
CA LEU A 389 37.28 3.51 8.70
C LEU A 389 37.11 4.48 9.87
N TRP A 390 37.93 4.30 10.93
CA TRP A 390 37.89 5.14 12.10
C TRP A 390 38.16 6.62 11.78
N ASN A 391 39.20 6.88 10.98
CA ASN A 391 39.67 8.24 10.71
C ASN A 391 38.94 8.93 9.55
N ALA A 392 38.40 8.17 8.59
CA ALA A 392 37.72 8.69 7.41
C ALA A 392 36.21 8.87 7.60
N TYR A 393 35.55 7.97 8.33
CA TYR A 393 34.08 7.90 8.39
C TYR A 393 33.48 7.88 9.81
N LEU A 394 34.26 7.55 10.83
CA LEU A 394 33.80 7.49 12.23
C LEU A 394 34.39 8.66 13.05
N GLY A 395 34.57 8.48 14.35
CA GLY A 395 34.98 9.53 15.30
C GLY A 395 36.46 9.91 15.27
N GLY A 396 37.31 9.16 14.58
CA GLY A 396 38.74 9.43 14.49
C GLY A 396 39.08 10.58 13.54
N ARG A 397 40.26 11.17 13.74
CA ARG A 397 40.87 12.12 12.79
C ARG A 397 42.37 11.87 12.72
N ARG A 398 42.90 11.74 11.50
CA ARG A 398 44.33 11.60 11.25
C ARG A 398 44.75 12.47 10.07
N ALA A 399 45.82 13.23 10.24
CA ALA A 399 46.39 14.03 9.15
C ALA A 399 46.73 13.12 7.95
N GLY A 400 46.40 13.56 6.74
CA GLY A 400 46.61 12.79 5.51
C GLY A 400 45.55 11.71 5.22
N VAL A 401 44.53 11.53 6.06
CA VAL A 401 43.37 10.67 5.76
C VAL A 401 42.19 11.57 5.34
N PRO A 402 41.77 11.54 4.06
CA PRO A 402 40.58 12.28 3.63
C PRO A 402 39.33 11.80 4.36
N ARG A 403 38.41 12.73 4.64
CA ARG A 403 37.08 12.43 5.15
C ARG A 403 36.04 12.69 4.07
N PRO A 404 35.55 11.66 3.36
CA PRO A 404 34.65 11.86 2.23
C PRO A 404 33.35 12.58 2.61
N PHE A 405 32.83 12.30 3.81
CA PHE A 405 31.64 12.95 4.35
C PHE A 405 31.93 14.21 5.18
N GLY A 406 33.11 14.82 5.00
CA GLY A 406 33.50 16.01 5.74
C GLY A 406 33.62 15.75 7.25
N ASP A 407 32.98 16.60 8.06
CA ASP A 407 33.00 16.49 9.53
C ASP A 407 32.00 15.47 10.09
N ALA A 408 31.11 14.92 9.24
CA ALA A 408 30.13 13.93 9.67
C ALA A 408 30.80 12.59 10.03
N ALA A 409 30.25 11.91 11.03
CA ALA A 409 30.61 10.55 11.40
C ALA A 409 29.37 9.66 11.28
N VAL A 410 29.50 8.49 10.66
CA VAL A 410 28.44 7.47 10.67
C VAL A 410 28.36 6.82 12.04
N ASP A 411 27.20 6.24 12.37
CA ASP A 411 26.91 5.66 13.68
C ASP A 411 27.49 4.24 13.86
N GLY A 412 27.86 3.59 12.76
CA GLY A 412 28.36 2.22 12.79
C GLY A 412 28.75 1.67 11.42
N ILE A 413 29.23 0.42 11.44
CA ILE A 413 29.72 -0.29 10.27
C ILE A 413 28.91 -1.57 10.08
N ASP A 414 28.38 -1.74 8.86
CA ASP A 414 27.71 -2.96 8.42
C ASP A 414 28.65 -3.85 7.61
N PHE A 415 28.73 -5.14 7.93
CA PHE A 415 29.58 -6.11 7.26
C PHE A 415 28.75 -6.84 6.20
N PHE A 416 28.81 -6.40 4.94
CA PHE A 416 28.17 -7.07 3.80
C PHE A 416 29.25 -7.76 2.96
N ILE A 417 29.67 -8.96 3.37
CA ILE A 417 30.79 -9.67 2.74
C ILE A 417 30.23 -10.77 1.82
N ASP A 418 30.09 -10.45 0.53
CA ASP A 418 29.46 -11.35 -0.47
C ASP A 418 30.47 -12.03 -1.40
N GLN A 419 31.70 -11.54 -1.43
CA GLN A 419 32.82 -12.08 -2.23
C GLN A 419 34.15 -12.02 -1.45
N GLY A 420 35.21 -12.59 -2.02
CA GLY A 420 36.53 -12.70 -1.38
C GLY A 420 36.63 -13.84 -0.35
N GLY A 421 37.77 -13.92 0.32
CA GLY A 421 38.05 -14.89 1.40
C GLY A 421 37.43 -14.45 2.74
N ALA A 422 37.21 -15.41 3.65
CA ALA A 422 36.54 -15.21 4.95
C ALA A 422 37.48 -14.77 6.09
N ASP A 423 38.73 -14.47 5.77
CA ASP A 423 39.78 -14.29 6.77
C ASP A 423 39.78 -12.89 7.41
N HIS A 424 40.18 -12.83 8.68
CA HIS A 424 40.46 -11.62 9.47
C HIS A 424 39.32 -10.59 9.64
N TYR A 425 38.09 -10.85 9.19
CA TYR A 425 36.92 -10.01 9.50
C TYR A 425 36.57 -10.02 11.00
N ASP A 426 36.91 -11.08 11.72
CA ASP A 426 36.79 -11.15 13.18
C ASP A 426 37.76 -10.19 13.89
N GLU A 427 38.97 -10.04 13.37
CA GLU A 427 39.92 -9.05 13.87
C GLU A 427 39.47 -7.62 13.57
N LEU A 428 38.95 -7.37 12.37
CA LEU A 428 38.35 -6.08 12.03
C LEU A 428 37.20 -5.75 13.00
N ALA A 429 36.31 -6.71 13.28
CA ALA A 429 35.23 -6.55 14.23
C ALA A 429 35.74 -6.21 15.64
N ARG A 430 36.74 -6.95 16.15
CA ARG A 430 37.35 -6.66 17.48
C ARG A 430 37.94 -5.25 17.55
N GLN A 431 38.64 -4.82 16.51
CA GLN A 431 39.27 -3.50 16.47
C GLN A 431 38.26 -2.36 16.42
N LEU A 432 37.21 -2.48 15.60
CA LEU A 432 36.16 -1.46 15.54
C LEU A 432 35.32 -1.44 16.82
N HIS A 433 34.95 -2.60 17.36
CA HIS A 433 34.23 -2.70 18.62
C HIS A 433 35.03 -2.11 19.79
N GLY A 434 36.34 -2.33 19.82
CA GLY A 434 37.24 -1.72 20.81
C GLY A 434 37.26 -0.18 20.78
N ARG A 435 36.77 0.43 19.70
CA ARG A 435 36.59 1.88 19.55
C ARG A 435 35.16 2.35 19.82
N GLY A 436 34.28 1.47 20.32
CA GLY A 436 32.88 1.77 20.62
C GLY A 436 31.97 1.85 19.39
N VAL A 437 32.39 1.29 18.25
CA VAL A 437 31.62 1.33 16.99
C VAL A 437 30.49 0.32 17.03
N VAL A 438 29.28 0.72 16.63
CA VAL A 438 28.15 -0.21 16.43
C VAL A 438 28.44 -1.08 15.20
N LEU A 439 28.36 -2.41 15.36
CA LEU A 439 28.63 -3.36 14.29
C LEU A 439 27.38 -4.16 13.93
N THR A 440 27.09 -4.22 12.64
CA THR A 440 26.03 -5.05 12.07
C THR A 440 26.60 -5.95 10.98
N ALA A 441 25.90 -7.02 10.64
CA ALA A 441 26.27 -7.89 9.54
C ALA A 441 25.08 -8.12 8.61
N THR A 442 25.34 -8.15 7.30
CA THR A 442 24.36 -8.51 6.29
C THR A 442 24.80 -9.83 5.65
N THR A 443 24.10 -10.90 6.01
CA THR A 443 24.47 -12.28 5.68
C THR A 443 23.58 -12.83 4.56
N ARG A 444 24.01 -13.91 3.91
CA ARG A 444 23.08 -14.74 3.13
C ARG A 444 22.09 -15.44 4.07
N CYS A 445 20.95 -15.89 3.55
CA CYS A 445 20.03 -16.69 4.35
C CYS A 445 20.57 -18.08 4.68
N ALA A 446 21.46 -18.64 3.85
CA ALA A 446 22.04 -19.95 4.08
C ALA A 446 22.88 -19.93 5.36
N TYR A 447 22.66 -20.93 6.23
CA TYR A 447 23.33 -21.05 7.52
C TYR A 447 24.24 -22.29 7.55
N PRO A 448 25.50 -22.16 8.00
CA PRO A 448 26.18 -20.91 8.38
C PRO A 448 26.61 -20.08 7.17
N ASP A 449 26.73 -18.76 7.34
CA ASP A 449 27.38 -17.89 6.35
C ASP A 449 28.90 -18.07 6.45
N SER A 450 29.50 -18.79 5.49
CA SER A 450 30.92 -19.14 5.52
C SER A 450 31.85 -17.93 5.44
N ARG A 451 31.41 -16.80 4.88
CA ARG A 451 32.24 -15.59 4.75
C ARG A 451 32.28 -14.78 6.03
N LEU A 452 31.17 -14.74 6.75
CA LEU A 452 31.07 -14.00 8.01
C LEU A 452 31.21 -14.87 9.25
N GLN A 453 31.37 -16.19 9.12
CA GLN A 453 31.38 -17.13 10.23
C GLN A 453 32.35 -16.73 11.36
N LYS A 454 33.62 -16.40 11.03
CA LYS A 454 34.62 -15.98 12.03
C LYS A 454 34.20 -14.68 12.72
N ALA A 455 33.71 -13.70 11.97
CA ALA A 455 33.27 -12.41 12.50
C ALA A 455 32.06 -12.57 13.42
N LEU A 456 31.06 -13.34 13.01
CA LEU A 456 29.87 -13.66 13.79
C LEU A 456 30.20 -14.43 15.07
N ALA A 457 31.18 -15.35 15.03
CA ALA A 457 31.63 -16.11 16.19
C ALA A 457 32.22 -15.23 17.31
N THR A 458 32.62 -13.99 17.02
CA THR A 458 33.06 -13.04 18.06
C THR A 458 31.93 -12.61 18.99
N GLY A 459 30.67 -12.68 18.53
CA GLY A 459 29.50 -12.17 19.25
C GLY A 459 29.44 -10.64 19.36
N LEU A 460 30.26 -9.91 18.58
CA LEU A 460 30.33 -8.45 18.60
C LEU A 460 29.34 -7.78 17.63
N LEU A 461 28.79 -8.55 16.68
CA LEU A 461 27.81 -8.07 15.70
C LEU A 461 26.41 -8.06 16.35
N GLY A 462 25.99 -6.89 16.83
CA GLY A 462 24.76 -6.73 17.61
C GLY A 462 23.48 -6.84 16.78
N ARG A 463 23.56 -6.65 15.46
CA ARG A 463 22.44 -6.88 14.52
C ARG A 463 22.89 -7.70 13.32
N ILE A 464 22.03 -8.62 12.88
CA ILE A 464 22.28 -9.49 11.73
C ILE A 464 21.09 -9.35 10.76
N HIS A 465 21.32 -8.75 9.61
CA HIS A 465 20.37 -8.65 8.50
C HIS A 465 20.49 -9.90 7.63
N VAL A 466 19.56 -10.84 7.78
CA VAL A 466 19.55 -12.11 7.03
C VAL A 466 18.83 -11.88 5.71
N ARG A 467 19.56 -11.91 4.59
CA ARG A 467 18.98 -11.70 3.25
C ARG A 467 18.16 -12.90 2.81
N MET A 468 16.83 -12.74 2.81
CA MET A 468 15.89 -13.68 2.21
C MET A 468 15.77 -13.45 0.69
N PHE A 469 16.90 -13.18 0.05
CA PHE A 469 17.04 -12.92 -1.38
C PHE A 469 18.50 -13.15 -1.79
N GLY A 470 18.76 -13.36 -3.08
CA GLY A 470 20.07 -13.63 -3.64
C GLY A 470 20.60 -15.05 -3.40
N ASP A 471 19.84 -15.92 -2.74
CA ASP A 471 20.16 -17.34 -2.52
C ASP A 471 18.88 -18.19 -2.48
N ASN A 472 18.63 -18.97 -3.53
CA ASN A 472 17.40 -19.73 -3.72
C ASN A 472 17.19 -20.86 -2.69
N GLN A 473 18.22 -21.25 -1.93
CA GLN A 473 18.09 -22.42 -1.03
C GLN A 473 17.23 -22.17 0.20
N CYS A 474 17.12 -20.92 0.65
CA CYS A 474 16.46 -20.55 1.90
C CYS A 474 15.26 -19.63 1.71
N THR A 475 14.99 -19.19 0.48
CA THR A 475 13.76 -18.45 0.14
C THR A 475 12.50 -19.33 0.18
N MET A 476 12.65 -20.65 0.08
CA MET A 476 11.53 -21.61 0.20
C MET A 476 10.99 -21.77 1.62
N SER A 477 11.81 -21.56 2.65
CA SER A 477 11.39 -21.62 4.06
C SER A 477 12.04 -20.49 4.87
N PRO A 478 11.57 -19.24 4.69
CA PRO A 478 12.17 -18.06 5.31
C PRO A 478 12.02 -18.06 6.84
N LEU A 479 10.95 -18.68 7.38
CA LEU A 479 10.78 -18.84 8.82
C LEU A 479 11.86 -19.74 9.42
N ASP A 480 12.07 -20.94 8.86
CA ASP A 480 13.08 -21.88 9.34
C ASP A 480 14.49 -21.29 9.24
N ALA A 481 14.77 -20.57 8.16
CA ALA A 481 16.04 -19.87 7.98
C ALA A 481 16.24 -18.83 9.09
N TRP A 482 15.23 -18.00 9.34
CA TRP A 482 15.29 -16.99 10.39
C TRP A 482 15.46 -17.60 11.79
N GLU A 483 14.73 -18.67 12.10
CA GLU A 483 14.81 -19.35 13.41
C GLU A 483 16.19 -19.97 13.65
N LYS A 484 16.83 -20.55 12.62
CA LYS A 484 18.21 -21.05 12.71
C LYS A 484 19.19 -19.94 13.08
N TRP A 485 19.09 -18.79 12.42
CA TRP A 485 19.92 -17.63 12.72
C TRP A 485 19.67 -17.08 14.13
N ALA A 486 18.40 -16.96 14.53
CA ALA A 486 18.01 -16.49 15.86
C ALA A 486 18.49 -17.42 16.98
N ALA A 487 18.47 -18.73 16.76
CA ALA A 487 18.96 -19.73 17.71
C ALA A 487 20.49 -19.73 17.82
N ALA A 488 21.20 -19.52 16.70
CA ALA A 488 22.66 -19.48 16.67
C ALA A 488 23.25 -18.24 17.37
N TYR A 489 22.54 -17.10 17.32
CA TYR A 489 23.01 -15.82 17.83
C TYR A 489 22.01 -15.16 18.80
N PRO A 490 21.74 -15.77 19.97
CA PRO A 490 20.70 -15.29 20.90
C PRO A 490 20.99 -13.93 21.53
N ARG A 491 22.23 -13.42 21.43
CA ARG A 491 22.63 -12.09 21.91
C ARG A 491 22.50 -11.00 20.84
N SER A 492 22.25 -11.37 19.60
CA SER A 492 22.11 -10.45 18.47
C SER A 492 20.63 -10.27 18.11
N LYS A 493 20.29 -9.10 17.58
CA LYS A 493 18.98 -8.88 16.96
C LYS A 493 19.04 -9.37 15.52
N VAL A 494 18.18 -10.32 15.16
CA VAL A 494 18.07 -10.88 13.82
C VAL A 494 16.96 -10.17 13.06
N TRP A 495 17.34 -9.54 11.95
CA TRP A 495 16.49 -8.77 11.06
C TRP A 495 16.22 -9.56 9.79
N LEU A 496 15.00 -9.42 9.28
CA LEU A 496 14.60 -10.00 8.00
C LEU A 496 14.96 -9.02 6.88
N ALA A 497 15.96 -9.34 6.05
CA ALA A 497 16.30 -8.51 4.91
C ALA A 497 15.56 -8.98 3.66
N LEU A 498 14.80 -8.09 3.03
CA LEU A 498 13.88 -8.38 1.92
C LEU A 498 14.17 -7.47 0.73
N VAL A 499 13.89 -7.93 -0.48
CA VAL A 499 13.82 -7.06 -1.65
C VAL A 499 12.53 -6.23 -1.64
N ALA A 500 12.61 -4.99 -2.09
CA ALA A 500 11.45 -4.09 -2.15
C ALA A 500 10.53 -4.40 -3.35
N SER A 501 11.03 -5.12 -4.34
CA SER A 501 10.33 -5.40 -5.60
C SER A 501 10.65 -6.79 -6.15
N TRP A 502 9.69 -7.36 -6.87
CA TRP A 502 9.84 -8.64 -7.57
C TRP A 502 10.86 -8.59 -8.71
N GLU A 503 11.10 -7.41 -9.29
CA GLU A 503 12.07 -7.21 -10.39
C GLU A 503 13.52 -7.35 -9.92
N GLN A 504 13.79 -7.09 -8.63
CA GLN A 504 15.12 -7.23 -8.05
C GLN A 504 15.51 -8.69 -7.83
N ASP A 505 14.57 -9.52 -7.40
CA ASP A 505 14.75 -10.95 -7.21
C ASP A 505 13.38 -11.64 -7.20
N GLU A 506 13.01 -12.30 -8.30
CA GLU A 506 11.73 -13.01 -8.40
C GLU A 506 11.64 -14.17 -7.40
N GLY A 507 12.76 -14.84 -7.10
CA GLY A 507 12.81 -15.98 -6.19
C GLY A 507 12.90 -15.59 -4.71
N GLY A 508 13.39 -14.39 -4.42
CA GLY A 508 13.51 -13.83 -3.07
C GLY A 508 12.43 -12.81 -2.69
N TYR A 509 11.61 -12.35 -3.64
CA TYR A 509 10.53 -11.42 -3.32
C TYR A 509 9.40 -12.10 -2.57
N MET A 510 9.07 -11.53 -1.41
CA MET A 510 8.01 -12.02 -0.55
C MET A 510 6.81 -11.09 -0.65
N PHE A 511 5.67 -11.61 -1.12
CA PHE A 511 4.43 -10.85 -1.09
C PHE A 511 4.04 -10.56 0.36
N GLN A 512 3.29 -9.48 0.58
CA GLN A 512 3.00 -8.98 1.93
C GLN A 512 2.25 -10.01 2.78
N LYS A 513 1.38 -10.79 2.14
CA LYS A 513 0.69 -11.93 2.77
C LYS A 513 1.68 -13.01 3.23
N ASP A 514 2.59 -13.43 2.35
CA ASP A 514 3.56 -14.49 2.64
C ASP A 514 4.54 -14.04 3.72
N LEU A 515 4.89 -12.75 3.73
CA LEU A 515 5.68 -12.15 4.79
C LEU A 515 4.94 -12.16 6.13
N TYR A 516 3.70 -11.68 6.18
CA TYR A 516 2.98 -11.60 7.43
C TYR A 516 2.62 -12.98 7.99
N TYR A 517 1.89 -13.77 7.20
CA TYR A 517 1.37 -15.07 7.61
C TYR A 517 2.41 -16.19 7.54
N GLY A 518 3.44 -16.06 6.71
CA GLY A 518 4.51 -17.06 6.64
C GLY A 518 5.61 -16.83 7.67
N VAL A 519 5.86 -15.58 8.09
CA VAL A 519 7.04 -15.24 8.89
C VAL A 519 6.71 -14.34 10.08
N LEU A 520 6.21 -13.13 9.86
CA LEU A 520 6.13 -12.11 10.91
C LEU A 520 5.27 -12.54 12.09
N GLN A 521 4.10 -13.15 11.87
CA GLN A 521 3.23 -13.57 12.97
C GLN A 521 3.91 -14.53 13.97
N PHE A 522 4.92 -15.28 13.52
CA PHE A 522 5.68 -16.22 14.35
C PHE A 522 6.89 -15.59 15.04
N ILE A 523 7.47 -14.54 14.45
CA ILE A 523 8.74 -13.96 14.91
C ILE A 523 8.60 -12.62 15.63
N LEU A 524 7.51 -11.86 15.43
CA LEU A 524 7.34 -10.51 15.98
C LEU A 524 7.51 -10.44 17.51
N ASN A 525 6.99 -11.44 18.22
CA ASN A 525 7.05 -11.51 19.68
C ASN A 525 8.33 -12.20 20.19
N LYS A 526 9.25 -12.61 19.31
CA LYS A 526 10.49 -13.29 19.71
C LYS A 526 11.51 -12.25 20.19
N PRO A 527 12.22 -12.49 21.31
CA PRO A 527 13.21 -11.55 21.83
C PRO A 527 14.38 -11.32 20.86
N SER A 528 14.68 -12.28 19.99
CA SER A 528 15.73 -12.14 18.96
C SER A 528 15.30 -11.28 17.77
N TYR A 529 14.00 -10.98 17.60
CA TYR A 529 13.53 -10.17 16.47
C TYR A 529 14.00 -8.72 16.57
N GLY A 530 14.58 -8.25 15.48
CA GLY A 530 15.17 -6.92 15.36
C GLY A 530 14.41 -5.94 14.48
N GLY A 531 13.70 -6.44 13.45
CA GLY A 531 13.01 -5.61 12.46
C GLY A 531 13.18 -6.13 11.03
N ILE A 532 12.89 -5.28 10.06
CA ILE A 532 13.01 -5.54 8.63
C ILE A 532 14.06 -4.63 8.00
N ALA A 533 14.89 -5.17 7.11
CA ALA A 533 15.80 -4.39 6.28
C ALA A 533 15.36 -4.49 4.81
N ILE A 534 15.29 -3.36 4.09
CA ILE A 534 14.80 -3.32 2.72
C ILE A 534 15.93 -3.03 1.75
N TRP A 535 16.15 -3.96 0.83
CA TRP A 535 16.99 -3.82 -0.34
C TRP A 535 16.13 -3.42 -1.56
N ASP A 536 16.11 -2.19 -2.02
CA ASP A 536 16.81 -1.00 -1.56
C ASP A 536 15.89 0.22 -1.69
N ARG A 537 16.42 1.42 -1.40
CA ARG A 537 15.64 2.66 -1.47
C ARG A 537 15.07 2.91 -2.87
N ASN A 538 15.80 2.56 -3.93
CA ASN A 538 15.36 2.79 -5.30
C ASN A 538 14.08 2.01 -5.61
N ALA A 539 14.17 0.70 -5.48
CA ALA A 539 13.06 -0.18 -5.79
C ALA A 539 11.85 0.11 -4.90
N GLN A 540 12.07 0.48 -3.64
CA GLN A 540 10.98 0.88 -2.75
C GLN A 540 10.28 2.16 -3.23
N LYS A 541 11.02 3.15 -3.73
CA LYS A 541 10.46 4.41 -4.24
C LYS A 541 9.68 4.18 -5.54
N GLU A 542 10.22 3.37 -6.45
CA GLU A 542 9.54 3.01 -7.70
C GLU A 542 8.26 2.21 -7.45
N TRP A 543 8.30 1.21 -6.58
CA TRP A 543 7.11 0.42 -6.25
C TRP A 543 6.06 1.25 -5.53
N HIS A 544 6.46 2.16 -4.64
CA HIS A 544 5.51 3.08 -4.02
C HIS A 544 4.79 3.96 -5.05
N TYR A 545 5.52 4.47 -6.05
CA TYR A 545 4.93 5.25 -7.14
C TYR A 545 3.98 4.41 -8.02
N ARG A 546 4.32 3.14 -8.28
CA ARG A 546 3.46 2.22 -9.04
C ARG A 546 2.21 1.82 -8.25
N CYS A 547 2.33 1.55 -6.95
CA CYS A 547 1.21 1.33 -6.06
C CYS A 547 0.24 2.52 -5.99
N GLN A 548 0.75 3.76 -6.06
CA GLN A 548 -0.12 4.94 -6.13
C GLN A 548 -0.91 5.03 -7.45
N LYS A 549 -0.54 4.24 -8.47
CA LYS A 549 -1.15 4.24 -9.80
C LYS A 549 -1.94 2.95 -10.13
N CYS A 550 -1.91 1.93 -9.28
CA CYS A 550 -2.55 0.62 -9.49
C CYS A 550 -3.66 0.39 -8.47
#